data_AF-A0A9Q3JAH2-F1
#
_entry.id   AF-A0A9Q3JAH2-F1
#
_cell.length_a   1.000
_cell.length_b   1.000
_cell.length_c   1.000
_cell.angle_alpha   90.00
_cell.angle_beta   90.00
_cell.angle_gamma   90.00
#
_symmetry.space_group_name_H-M   'P 1'
#
loop_
_entity.id
_entity.type
_entity.pdbx_description
1 polymer ?
#
loop_
_entity_poly.entity_id
_entity_poly.type
_entity_poly.pdbx_seq_one_letter_code
_entity_poly.pdbx_strand_id
1 'polypeptide(L)'
;WDEEEEPEEIETVLKVVPPAYHQYLDVFSKVKAEKIPPHCACDHHIKLEGLLPPVGVIYSLSNQDSETLTNRYPVPPMNQLLAVFNDATIFSKIDLCGAYNLLIIKARDEHLTSFRTK
;
A
#
# COMPACT_ATOMS: atom_id res chain seq x y z
N TRP A 1 22.26 10.92 -1.96
CA TRP A 1 21.64 11.90 -1.08
C TRP A 1 20.84 11.08 -0.09
N ASP A 2 21.43 10.78 1.05
CA ASP A 2 20.71 10.14 2.14
C ASP A 2 19.70 11.18 2.64
N GLU A 3 18.42 10.91 2.44
CA GLU A 3 17.35 11.71 3.05
C GLU A 3 17.40 11.45 4.55
N GLU A 4 18.21 12.25 5.25
CA GLU A 4 18.23 12.27 6.71
C GLU A 4 16.90 12.84 7.20
N GLU A 5 16.31 12.16 8.18
CA GLU A 5 15.09 12.64 8.85
C GLU A 5 15.41 13.94 9.59
N GLU A 6 14.57 14.95 9.40
CA GLU A 6 14.70 16.22 10.11
C GLU A 6 14.63 15.95 11.63
N PRO A 7 15.53 16.51 12.44
CA PRO A 7 15.62 16.21 13.87
C PRO A 7 14.33 16.55 14.64
N GLU A 8 13.55 17.53 14.16
CA GLU A 8 12.24 17.87 14.71
C GLU A 8 11.22 16.73 14.53
N GLU A 9 11.28 15.99 13.42
CA GLU A 9 10.36 14.87 13.15
C GLU A 9 10.69 13.68 14.06
N ILE A 10 11.98 13.38 14.28
CA ILE A 10 12.43 12.31 15.19
C ILE A 10 11.96 12.58 16.63
N GLU A 11 12.05 13.82 17.09
CA GLU A 11 11.57 14.21 18.43
C GLU A 11 10.05 14.04 18.57
N THR A 12 9.28 14.41 17.53
CA THR A 12 7.83 14.19 17.54
C THR A 12 7.47 12.71 17.60
N VAL A 13 8.17 11.85 16.83
CA VAL A 13 7.93 10.41 16.81
C VAL A 13 8.28 9.77 18.16
N LEU A 14 9.41 10.12 18.77
CA LEU A 14 9.81 9.62 20.09
C LEU A 14 8.81 9.95 21.20
N LYS A 15 8.14 11.10 21.10
CA LYS A 15 7.13 11.53 22.06
C LYS A 15 5.79 10.81 21.90
N VAL A 16 5.41 10.48 20.66
CA VAL A 16 4.14 9.81 20.33
C VAL A 16 4.24 8.29 20.53
N VAL A 17 5.38 7.71 20.16
CA VAL A 17 5.59 6.26 20.19
C VAL A 17 5.94 5.80 21.62
N PRO A 18 5.20 4.84 22.20
CA PRO A 18 5.52 4.31 23.52
C PRO A 18 6.93 3.71 23.61
N PRO A 19 7.62 3.79 24.77
CA PRO A 19 9.00 3.32 24.92
C PRO A 19 9.24 1.85 24.51
N ALA A 20 8.23 1.00 24.66
CA ALA A 20 8.29 -0.41 24.26
C ALA A 20 8.50 -0.60 22.74
N TYR A 21 8.17 0.41 21.92
CA TYR A 21 8.29 0.37 20.46
C TYR A 21 9.47 1.21 19.94
N HIS A 22 10.31 1.78 20.82
CA HIS A 22 11.45 2.61 20.40
C HIS A 22 12.51 1.84 19.61
N GLN A 23 12.52 0.50 19.68
CA GLN A 23 13.36 -0.34 18.81
C GLN A 23 12.92 -0.34 17.34
N TYR A 24 11.68 0.09 17.05
CA TYR A 24 11.08 0.12 15.72
C TYR A 24 10.81 1.54 15.22
N LEU A 25 11.54 2.55 15.70
CA LEU A 25 11.31 3.95 15.27
C LEU A 25 11.43 4.13 13.76
N ASP A 26 12.24 3.29 13.12
CA ASP A 26 12.40 3.25 11.67
C ASP A 26 11.09 2.96 10.92
N VAL A 27 10.16 2.18 11.50
CA VAL A 27 8.87 1.88 10.85
C VAL A 27 7.87 3.04 10.94
N PHE A 28 8.09 3.99 11.85
CA PHE A 28 7.25 5.18 12.03
C PHE A 28 7.78 6.40 11.26
N SER A 29 8.92 6.26 10.59
CA SER A 29 9.50 7.29 9.74
C SER A 29 8.66 7.51 8.49
N LYS A 30 8.23 8.75 8.28
CA LYS A 30 7.50 9.15 7.08
C LYS A 30 8.35 9.02 5.82
N VAL A 31 9.60 9.49 5.89
CA VAL A 31 10.56 9.44 4.78
C VAL A 31 10.81 8.00 4.33
N LYS A 32 10.96 7.07 5.28
CA LYS A 32 11.14 5.64 4.94
C LYS A 32 9.86 5.01 4.41
N ALA A 33 8.68 5.41 4.91
CA ALA A 33 7.40 4.89 4.45
C ALA A 33 7.05 5.33 3.01
N GLU A 34 7.52 6.49 2.56
CA GLU A 34 7.31 6.97 1.18
C GLU A 34 8.21 6.25 0.15
N LYS A 35 9.24 5.52 0.60
CA LYS A 35 10.14 4.78 -0.29
C LYS A 35 9.48 3.50 -0.79
N ILE A 36 9.52 3.32 -2.11
CA ILE A 36 8.99 2.14 -2.78
C ILE A 36 9.81 0.90 -2.35
N PRO A 37 9.19 -0.15 -1.81
CA PRO A 37 9.88 -1.39 -1.47
C PRO A 37 10.56 -2.04 -2.69
N PRO A 38 11.65 -2.80 -2.51
CA PRO A 38 12.22 -3.61 -3.59
C PRO A 38 11.24 -4.72 -4.01
N HIS A 39 11.31 -5.12 -5.29
CA HIS A 39 10.55 -6.27 -5.81
C HIS A 39 10.78 -7.53 -4.94
N CYS A 40 9.68 -8.22 -4.62
CA CYS A 40 9.67 -9.44 -3.85
C CYS A 40 9.01 -10.61 -4.62
N ALA A 41 9.13 -11.83 -4.09
CA ALA A 41 8.38 -12.98 -4.61
C ALA A 41 6.85 -12.78 -4.55
N CYS A 42 6.40 -11.85 -3.71
CA CYS A 42 5.03 -11.47 -3.43
C CYS A 42 4.47 -10.33 -4.29
N ASP A 43 5.18 -9.89 -5.33
CA ASP A 43 4.71 -8.81 -6.20
C ASP A 43 3.31 -9.08 -6.78
N HIS A 44 2.52 -8.02 -6.87
CA HIS A 44 1.16 -8.04 -7.36
C HIS A 44 1.12 -8.37 -8.86
N HIS A 45 0.32 -9.37 -9.23
CA HIS A 45 0.09 -9.78 -10.61
C HIS A 45 -1.29 -9.31 -11.06
N ILE A 46 -1.35 -8.53 -12.13
CA ILE A 46 -2.61 -8.04 -12.69
C ILE A 46 -3.08 -9.04 -13.73
N LYS A 47 -4.10 -9.83 -13.36
CA LYS A 47 -4.74 -10.77 -14.29
C LYS A 47 -5.81 -10.05 -15.10
N LEU A 48 -5.70 -10.11 -16.42
CA LEU A 48 -6.68 -9.53 -17.35
C LEU A 48 -7.62 -10.64 -17.86
N GLU A 49 -8.92 -10.35 -18.02
CA GLU A 49 -9.82 -11.18 -18.83
C GLU A 49 -9.89 -10.61 -20.25
N GLY A 50 -9.60 -11.43 -21.27
CA GLY A 50 -9.82 -11.07 -22.68
C GLY A 50 -8.63 -10.42 -23.40
N LEU A 51 -8.94 -9.52 -24.35
CA LEU A 51 -7.98 -8.87 -25.25
C LEU A 51 -7.07 -7.88 -24.50
N LEU A 52 -5.82 -7.75 -24.97
CA LEU A 52 -4.85 -6.78 -24.47
C LEU A 52 -5.47 -5.37 -24.42
N PRO A 53 -5.20 -4.58 -23.37
CA PRO A 53 -5.75 -3.22 -23.28
C PRO A 53 -5.34 -2.44 -24.54
N PRO A 54 -6.30 -1.80 -25.23
CA PRO A 54 -6.00 -1.05 -26.42
C PRO A 54 -5.03 0.09 -26.08
N VAL A 55 -3.94 0.21 -26.85
CA VAL A 55 -3.01 1.34 -26.74
C VAL A 55 -3.73 2.59 -27.27
N GLY A 56 -4.49 3.25 -26.39
CA GLY A 56 -5.40 4.34 -26.74
C GLY A 56 -4.70 5.70 -26.86
N VAL A 57 -5.20 6.55 -27.77
CA VAL A 57 -5.05 8.01 -27.65
C VAL A 57 -5.78 8.48 -26.38
N ILE A 58 -5.37 9.60 -25.78
CA ILE A 58 -6.06 10.18 -24.60
C ILE A 58 -7.47 10.60 -25.04
N TYR A 59 -8.47 9.72 -24.90
CA TYR A 59 -9.84 9.99 -25.31
C TYR A 59 -10.51 10.96 -24.34
N SER A 60 -11.39 11.83 -24.86
CA SER A 60 -12.36 12.56 -24.03
C SER A 60 -13.39 11.55 -23.52
N LEU A 61 -13.22 11.06 -22.28
CA LEU A 61 -14.07 10.16 -21.51
C LEU A 61 -15.22 9.50 -22.31
N SER A 62 -14.93 8.44 -23.05
CA SER A 62 -15.93 7.47 -23.50
C SER A 62 -15.55 6.08 -23.02
N ASN A 63 -16.55 5.36 -22.51
CA ASN A 63 -16.42 4.19 -21.63
C ASN A 63 -15.99 2.91 -22.39
N GLN A 64 -14.71 2.73 -22.66
CA GLN A 64 -14.14 1.42 -23.02
C GLN A 64 -13.06 1.04 -22.01
N ASP A 65 -13.50 0.55 -20.86
CA ASP A 65 -12.62 0.04 -19.81
C ASP A 65 -12.30 -1.44 -20.09
N SER A 66 -11.04 -1.82 -19.95
CA SER A 66 -10.65 -3.23 -19.91
C SER A 66 -11.09 -3.84 -18.57
N GLU A 67 -11.89 -4.90 -18.61
CA GLU A 67 -12.35 -5.59 -17.41
C GLU A 67 -11.20 -6.40 -16.78
N THR A 68 -10.83 -6.07 -15.54
CA THR A 68 -9.82 -6.80 -14.77
C THR A 68 -10.49 -7.92 -13.95
N LEU A 69 -9.80 -9.05 -13.78
CA LEU A 69 -10.28 -10.12 -12.90
C LEU A 69 -10.34 -9.62 -11.47
N THR A 70 -11.55 -9.50 -10.91
CA THR A 70 -11.70 -9.10 -9.52
C THR A 70 -11.36 -10.27 -8.60
N ASN A 71 -10.18 -10.24 -7.97
CA ASN A 71 -9.85 -11.15 -6.89
C ASN A 71 -10.59 -10.73 -5.62
N ARG A 72 -11.73 -11.38 -5.32
CA ARG A 72 -12.47 -11.16 -4.08
C ARG A 72 -11.81 -11.91 -2.94
N TYR A 73 -10.76 -11.33 -2.36
CA TYR A 73 -10.28 -11.79 -1.06
C TYR A 73 -11.33 -11.41 0.00
N PRO A 74 -11.81 -12.36 0.82
CA PRO A 74 -12.88 -12.06 1.76
C PRO A 74 -12.33 -11.15 2.86
N VAL A 75 -12.76 -9.88 2.85
CA VAL A 75 -12.59 -9.01 4.01
C VAL A 75 -13.60 -9.48 5.05
N PRO A 76 -13.16 -9.95 6.22
CA PRO A 76 -14.06 -10.49 7.22
C PRO A 76 -15.02 -9.39 7.73
N PRO A 77 -16.28 -9.73 8.00
CA PRO A 77 -17.21 -8.78 8.58
C PRO A 77 -16.79 -8.40 10.01
N MET A 78 -17.11 -7.17 10.42
CA MET A 78 -16.61 -6.58 11.66
C MET A 78 -16.97 -7.40 12.91
N ASN A 79 -18.17 -7.99 12.94
CA ASN A 79 -18.61 -8.85 14.04
C ASN A 79 -17.73 -10.10 14.23
N GLN A 80 -17.24 -10.69 13.13
CA GLN A 80 -16.35 -11.84 13.18
C GLN A 80 -14.97 -11.45 13.71
N LEU A 81 -14.45 -10.28 13.32
CA LEU A 81 -13.20 -9.75 13.85
C LEU A 81 -13.32 -9.47 15.36
N LEU A 82 -14.39 -8.80 15.79
CA LEU A 82 -14.60 -8.46 17.20
C LEU A 82 -14.76 -9.69 18.09
N ALA A 83 -15.34 -10.78 17.58
CA ALA A 83 -15.46 -12.03 18.33
C ALA A 83 -14.09 -12.63 18.71
N VAL A 84 -13.06 -12.46 17.88
CA VAL A 84 -11.69 -12.91 18.17
C VAL A 84 -11.04 -12.09 19.29
N PHE A 85 -11.48 -10.84 19.47
CA PHE A 85 -10.90 -9.89 20.41
C PHE A 85 -11.59 -9.85 21.78
N ASN A 86 -12.60 -10.69 22.01
CA ASN A 86 -13.51 -10.57 23.15
C ASN A 86 -12.85 -10.66 24.54
N ASP A 87 -11.70 -11.35 24.66
CA ASP A 87 -10.99 -11.51 25.94
C ASP A 87 -9.77 -10.58 26.07
N ALA A 88 -9.48 -9.75 25.06
CA ALA A 88 -8.34 -8.84 25.09
C ALA A 88 -8.69 -7.55 25.84
N THR A 89 -7.81 -7.14 26.76
CA THR A 89 -7.98 -5.91 27.56
C THR A 89 -7.17 -4.73 27.00
N ILE A 90 -6.09 -5.02 26.29
CA ILE A 90 -5.18 -4.02 25.72
C ILE A 90 -5.14 -4.24 24.21
N PHE A 91 -5.38 -3.16 23.46
CA PHE A 91 -5.37 -3.15 22.01
C PHE A 91 -4.34 -2.15 21.50
N SER A 92 -3.60 -2.54 20.47
CA SER A 92 -2.73 -1.67 19.69
C SER A 92 -3.27 -1.56 18.27
N LYS A 93 -3.49 -0.34 17.79
CA LYS A 93 -3.90 -0.08 16.41
C LYS A 93 -2.70 0.44 15.64
N ILE A 94 -2.35 -0.25 14.56
CA ILE A 94 -1.29 0.16 13.62
C ILE A 94 -1.98 0.47 12.30
N ASP A 95 -1.68 1.64 11.74
CA ASP A 95 -2.17 2.06 10.43
C ASP A 95 -0.99 2.17 9.46
N LEU A 96 -1.15 1.63 8.26
CA LEU A 96 -0.12 1.65 7.23
C LEU A 96 -0.38 2.82 6.28
N CYS A 97 0.36 3.91 6.47
CA CYS A 97 0.25 5.09 5.59
C CYS A 97 0.65 4.71 4.16
N GLY A 98 -0.21 5.03 3.19
CA GLY A 98 0.09 4.76 1.77
C GLY A 98 0.20 3.27 1.44
N ALA A 99 -0.49 2.37 2.17
CA ALA A 99 -0.38 0.91 2.01
C ALA A 99 -0.47 0.40 0.55
N TYR A 100 -1.24 1.08 -0.32
CA TYR A 100 -1.32 0.74 -1.75
C TYR A 100 0.01 0.92 -2.48
N ASN A 101 0.81 1.91 -2.11
CA ASN A 101 2.12 2.17 -2.71
C ASN A 101 3.16 1.11 -2.30
N LEU A 102 2.92 0.40 -1.20
CA LEU A 102 3.76 -0.73 -0.77
C LEU A 102 3.48 -2.00 -1.58
N LEU A 103 2.37 -2.04 -2.35
CA LEU A 103 2.07 -3.13 -3.26
C LEU A 103 2.84 -2.92 -4.57
N ILE A 104 3.97 -3.61 -4.70
CA ILE A 104 4.77 -3.59 -5.91
C ILE A 104 4.10 -4.41 -7.00
N ILE A 105 4.02 -3.86 -8.20
CA ILE A 105 3.51 -4.54 -9.38
C ILE A 105 4.64 -5.37 -9.97
N LYS A 106 4.37 -6.61 -10.40
CA LYS A 106 5.38 -7.42 -11.09
C LYS A 106 5.94 -6.65 -12.29
N ALA A 107 7.25 -6.69 -12.50
CA ALA A 107 7.92 -6.03 -13.62
C ALA A 107 7.29 -6.31 -15.00
N ARG A 108 6.70 -7.50 -15.18
CA ARG A 108 5.97 -7.88 -16.40
C ARG A 108 4.67 -7.08 -16.61
N ASP A 109 4.01 -6.67 -15.54
CA ASP A 109 2.67 -6.08 -15.52
C ASP A 109 2.68 -4.55 -15.28
N GLU A 110 3.83 -3.95 -14.97
CA GLU A 110 3.94 -2.50 -14.73
C GLU A 110 3.37 -1.66 -15.88
N HIS A 111 3.54 -2.12 -17.13
CA HIS A 111 3.00 -1.46 -18.32
C HIS A 111 1.47 -1.33 -18.29
N LEU A 112 0.76 -2.22 -17.58
CA LEU A 112 -0.69 -2.17 -17.40
C LEU A 112 -1.14 -1.01 -16.50
N THR A 113 -0.21 -0.39 -15.77
CA THR A 113 -0.47 0.80 -14.94
C THR A 113 0.04 2.11 -15.52
N SER A 114 0.59 2.08 -16.73
CA SER A 114 1.06 3.29 -17.38
C SER A 114 -0.10 4.26 -17.70
N PHE A 115 0.07 5.53 -17.37
CA PHE A 115 -0.84 6.62 -17.74
C PHE A 115 -0.07 7.70 -18.49
N ARG A 116 -0.72 8.38 -19.44
CA ARG A 116 -0.10 9.48 -20.19
C ARG A 116 -0.44 10.79 -19.49
N THR A 117 0.58 11.57 -19.13
CA THR A 117 0.44 12.95 -18.67
C THR A 117 0.39 13.90 -19.87
N LYS A 118 -0.31 15.04 -19.76
CA LYS A 118 -0.30 16.12 -20.77
C LYS A 118 0.91 17.01 -20.62
#